data_AF-A0A813F6L3-F1
#
_entry.id   AF-A0A813F6L3-F1
#
_cell.length_a   1.000
_cell.length_b   1.000
_cell.length_c   1.000
_cell.angle_alpha   90.00
_cell.angle_beta   90.00
_cell.angle_gamma   90.00
#
_symmetry.space_group_name_H-M   'P 1'
#
loop_
_entity.id
_entity.type
_entity.pdbx_description
1 polymer ?
#
loop_
_entity_poly.entity_id
_entity_poly.type
_entity_poly.pdbx_seq_one_letter_code
_entity_poly.pdbx_strand_id
1 'polypeptide(L)'
;MALIEQLLVAEKQADEIVANAKKNRLTKLKQAREKADEELKDFREKEEAKFQKDCAVKAKADPNESLKATTLQEIEKVINDYATNKGRCVEFVVGKVLDVATSLISTQKQALQTNTV
;
A
#
# COMPACT_ATOMS: atom_id res chain seq x y z
N MET A 1 65.24 14.51 -54.73
CA MET A 1 64.49 15.55 -53.98
C MET A 1 63.02 15.20 -53.70
N ALA A 2 62.43 14.15 -54.31
CA ALA A 2 61.02 13.80 -54.08
C ALA A 2 60.70 13.12 -52.71
N LEU A 3 61.69 12.49 -52.05
CA LEU A 3 61.45 11.72 -50.82
C LEU A 3 61.13 12.60 -49.60
N ILE A 4 61.76 13.77 -49.50
CA ILE A 4 61.55 14.71 -48.38
C ILE A 4 60.15 15.32 -48.45
N GLU A 5 59.68 15.62 -49.66
CA GLU A 5 58.36 16.19 -49.89
C GLU A 5 57.25 15.18 -49.59
N GLN A 6 57.46 13.90 -49.93
CA GLN A 6 56.57 12.81 -49.53
C GLN A 6 56.51 12.62 -48.01
N LEU A 7 57.66 12.72 -47.31
CA LEU A 7 57.69 12.63 -45.85
C LEU A 7 56.93 13.78 -45.17
N LEU A 8 57.08 15.02 -45.67
CA LEU A 8 56.33 16.18 -45.17
C LEU A 8 54.81 16.05 -45.38
N VAL A 9 54.39 15.49 -46.51
CA VAL A 9 52.96 15.23 -46.78
C VAL A 9 52.43 14.15 -45.84
N ALA A 10 53.18 13.06 -45.64
CA ALA A 10 52.82 11.99 -44.72
C ALA A 10 52.75 12.47 -43.26
N GLU A 11 53.65 13.36 -42.85
CA GLU A 11 53.65 13.98 -41.51
C GLU A 11 52.38 14.81 -41.29
N LYS A 12 52.02 15.68 -42.23
CA LYS A 12 50.78 16.46 -42.16
C LYS A 12 49.53 15.58 -42.11
N GLN A 13 49.49 14.52 -42.91
CA GLN A 13 48.37 13.57 -42.89
C GLN A 13 48.27 12.84 -41.55
N ALA A 14 49.39 12.42 -40.98
CA ALA A 14 49.42 11.80 -39.65
C ALA A 14 48.93 12.76 -38.57
N ASP A 15 49.36 14.02 -38.60
CA ASP A 15 48.91 15.06 -37.67
C ASP A 15 47.40 15.33 -37.79
N GLU A 16 46.87 15.42 -39.00
CA GLU A 16 45.43 15.56 -39.24
C GLU A 16 44.64 14.35 -38.70
N ILE A 17 45.13 13.13 -38.91
CA ILE A 17 44.50 11.92 -38.38
C ILE A 17 44.46 11.95 -36.86
N VAL A 18 45.57 12.32 -36.20
CA VAL A 18 45.65 12.40 -34.74
C VAL A 18 44.75 13.53 -34.20
N ALA A 19 44.72 14.69 -34.86
CA ALA A 19 43.85 15.80 -34.48
C ALA A 19 42.36 15.42 -34.61
N ASN A 20 41.98 14.78 -35.71
CA ASN A 20 40.63 14.28 -35.92
C ASN A 20 40.24 13.20 -34.92
N ALA A 21 41.14 12.28 -34.59
CA ALA A 21 40.91 11.26 -33.56
C ALA A 21 40.69 11.88 -32.17
N LYS A 22 41.49 12.88 -31.78
CA LYS A 22 41.32 13.63 -30.52
C LYS A 22 39.99 14.37 -30.48
N LYS A 23 39.63 15.06 -31.57
CA LYS A 23 38.35 15.78 -31.71
C LYS A 23 37.17 14.81 -31.61
N ASN A 24 37.20 13.70 -32.34
CA ASN A 24 36.15 12.68 -32.30
C ASN A 24 35.99 12.06 -30.91
N ARG A 25 37.09 11.77 -30.20
CA ARG A 25 37.04 11.28 -28.81
C ARG A 25 36.30 12.28 -27.91
N LEU A 26 36.63 13.56 -28.02
CA LEU A 26 36.07 14.60 -27.19
C LEU A 26 34.58 14.84 -27.52
N THR A 27 34.22 14.81 -28.80
CA THR A 27 32.82 14.86 -29.24
C THR A 27 32.02 13.66 -28.74
N LYS A 28 32.54 12.44 -28.85
CA LYS A 28 31.86 11.24 -28.33
C LYS A 28 31.64 11.29 -26.82
N LEU A 29 32.62 11.81 -26.06
CA LEU A 29 32.48 12.00 -24.62
C LEU A 29 31.37 13.01 -24.28
N LYS A 30 31.31 14.14 -25.00
CA LYS A 30 30.26 15.14 -24.81
C LYS A 30 28.88 14.59 -25.16
N GLN A 31 28.76 13.92 -26.32
CA GLN A 31 27.51 13.30 -26.75
C GLN A 31 27.02 12.23 -25.77
N ALA A 32 27.93 11.41 -25.22
CA ALA A 32 27.55 10.42 -24.22
C ALA A 32 27.01 11.08 -22.94
N ARG A 33 27.62 12.19 -22.51
CA ARG A 33 27.15 12.96 -21.36
C ARG A 33 25.79 13.60 -21.62
N GLU A 34 25.63 14.28 -22.75
CA GLU A 34 24.36 14.93 -23.13
C GLU A 34 23.22 13.91 -23.22
N LYS A 35 23.45 12.75 -23.84
CA LYS A 35 22.46 11.67 -23.89
C LYS A 35 22.10 11.12 -22.52
N ALA A 36 23.10 10.93 -21.64
CA ALA A 36 22.83 10.47 -20.29
C ALA A 36 22.00 11.49 -19.49
N ASP A 37 22.29 12.79 -19.64
CA ASP A 37 21.54 13.86 -18.98
C ASP A 37 20.10 13.94 -19.52
N GLU A 38 19.90 13.74 -20.83
CA GLU A 38 18.58 13.70 -21.48
C GLU A 38 17.77 12.48 -21.02
N GLU A 39 18.35 11.28 -21.04
CA GLU A 39 17.71 10.06 -20.54
C GLU A 39 17.33 10.16 -19.06
N LEU A 40 18.17 10.81 -18.25
CA LEU A 40 17.91 11.00 -16.83
C LEU A 40 16.76 11.98 -16.58
N LYS A 41 16.64 13.02 -17.43
CA LYS A 41 15.50 13.94 -17.40
C LYS A 41 14.20 13.24 -17.80
N ASP A 42 14.22 12.51 -18.90
CA ASP A 42 13.07 11.72 -19.37
C ASP A 42 12.61 10.68 -18.34
N PHE A 43 13.56 10.03 -17.68
CA PHE A 43 13.27 9.07 -16.61
C PHE A 43 12.60 9.74 -15.42
N ARG A 44 13.11 10.90 -14.99
CA ARG A 44 12.50 11.68 -13.89
C ARG A 44 11.09 12.14 -14.24
N GLU A 45 10.87 12.66 -15.46
CA GLU A 45 9.53 13.09 -15.89
C GLU A 45 8.54 11.92 -15.94
N LYS A 46 8.97 10.75 -16.42
CA LYS A 46 8.14 9.54 -16.44
C LYS A 46 7.80 9.04 -15.03
N GLU A 47 8.79 8.96 -14.14
CA GLU A 47 8.59 8.53 -12.76
C GLU A 47 7.72 9.52 -11.99
N GLU A 48 7.91 10.84 -12.18
CA GLU A 48 7.06 11.86 -11.56
C GLU A 48 5.62 11.78 -12.09
N ALA A 49 5.43 11.61 -13.41
CA ALA A 49 4.10 11.43 -13.99
C ALA A 49 3.41 10.16 -13.49
N LYS A 50 4.17 9.08 -13.30
CA LYS A 50 3.67 7.83 -12.70
C LYS A 50 3.33 8.03 -11.24
N PHE A 51 4.20 8.68 -10.47
CA PHE A 51 3.97 9.00 -9.07
C PHE A 51 2.73 9.87 -8.90
N GLN A 52 2.56 10.93 -9.70
CA GLN A 52 1.36 11.77 -9.67
C GLN A 52 0.09 10.99 -10.00
N LYS A 53 0.13 10.09 -10.99
CA LYS A 53 -1.01 9.19 -11.28
C LYS A 53 -1.32 8.30 -10.09
N ASP A 54 -0.32 7.63 -9.53
CA ASP A 54 -0.50 6.71 -8.41
C ASP A 54 -0.96 7.43 -7.13
N CYS A 55 -0.39 8.61 -6.84
CA CYS A 55 -0.81 9.47 -5.74
C CYS A 55 -2.21 10.02 -5.97
N ALA A 56 -2.58 10.44 -7.18
CA ALA A 56 -3.93 10.90 -7.49
C ALA A 56 -4.96 9.77 -7.33
N VAL A 57 -4.61 8.54 -7.73
CA VAL A 57 -5.47 7.36 -7.51
C VAL A 57 -5.61 7.07 -6.01
N LYS A 58 -4.52 7.09 -5.25
CA LYS A 58 -4.55 6.87 -3.79
C LYS A 58 -5.25 8.00 -3.03
N ALA A 59 -5.12 9.24 -3.47
CA ALA A 59 -5.79 10.40 -2.87
C ALA A 59 -7.29 10.40 -3.19
N LYS A 60 -7.70 9.89 -4.37
CA LYS A 60 -9.10 9.70 -4.73
C LYS A 60 -9.74 8.47 -4.10
N ALA A 61 -8.95 7.47 -3.70
CA ALA A 61 -9.41 6.37 -2.88
C ALA A 61 -9.66 6.90 -1.46
N ASP A 62 -10.80 7.57 -1.28
CA ASP A 62 -11.22 8.11 0.00
C ASP A 62 -11.38 6.92 0.99
N PRO A 63 -10.50 6.80 2.01
CA PRO A 63 -10.53 5.67 2.93
C PRO A 63 -11.89 5.53 3.63
N ASN A 64 -12.61 6.65 3.73
CA ASN A 64 -13.92 6.71 4.35
C ASN A 64 -15.01 5.99 3.56
N GLU A 65 -14.89 5.81 2.24
CA GLU A 65 -15.94 5.18 1.45
C GLU A 65 -16.02 3.66 1.69
N SER A 66 -14.86 3.00 1.71
CA SER A 66 -14.77 1.58 2.08
C SER A 66 -15.22 1.32 3.53
N LEU A 67 -14.84 2.22 4.44
CA LEU A 67 -15.28 2.14 5.83
C LEU A 67 -16.79 2.31 5.96
N LYS A 68 -17.39 3.30 5.30
CA LYS A 68 -18.85 3.52 5.31
C LYS A 68 -19.61 2.30 4.80
N ALA A 69 -19.16 1.70 3.69
CA ALA A 69 -19.80 0.50 3.15
C ALA A 69 -19.74 -0.68 4.14
N THR A 70 -18.59 -0.90 4.76
CA THR A 70 -18.40 -1.96 5.76
C THR A 70 -19.26 -1.71 7.00
N THR A 71 -19.27 -0.48 7.52
CA THR A 71 -20.09 -0.11 8.68
C THR A 71 -21.58 -0.29 8.42
N LEU A 72 -22.07 0.07 7.23
CA LEU A 72 -23.48 -0.13 6.86
C LEU A 72 -23.85 -1.62 6.85
N GLN A 73 -23.00 -2.48 6.31
CA GLN A 73 -23.20 -3.93 6.33
C GLN A 73 -23.20 -4.50 7.75
N GLU A 74 -22.33 -4.01 8.62
CA GLU A 74 -22.30 -4.44 10.02
C GLU A 74 -23.56 -4.01 10.77
N ILE A 75 -24.04 -2.77 10.55
CA ILE A 75 -25.30 -2.29 11.12
C ILE A 75 -26.46 -3.19 10.68
N GLU A 76 -26.54 -3.54 9.40
CA GLU A 76 -27.59 -4.41 8.88
C GLU A 76 -27.56 -5.81 9.50
N LYS A 77 -26.36 -6.38 9.69
CA LYS A 77 -26.19 -7.65 10.42
C LYS A 77 -26.70 -7.55 11.85
N VAL A 78 -26.32 -6.50 12.58
CA VAL A 78 -26.77 -6.30 13.97
C VAL A 78 -28.29 -6.17 14.06
N ILE A 79 -28.91 -5.45 13.13
CA ILE A 79 -30.37 -5.31 13.07
C ILE A 79 -31.05 -6.66 12.81
N ASN A 80 -30.54 -7.44 11.87
CA ASN A 80 -31.07 -8.77 11.54
C ASN A 80 -30.90 -9.76 12.71
N ASP A 81 -29.76 -9.75 13.38
CA ASP A 81 -29.49 -10.58 14.55
C ASP A 81 -30.43 -10.20 15.71
N TYR A 82 -30.65 -8.90 15.92
CA TYR A 82 -31.61 -8.41 16.91
C TYR A 82 -33.03 -8.88 16.56
N ALA A 83 -33.49 -8.69 15.33
CA ALA A 83 -34.83 -9.08 14.90
C ALA A 83 -35.07 -10.59 15.06
N THR A 84 -34.06 -11.41 14.73
CA THR A 84 -34.14 -12.87 14.80
C THR A 84 -34.17 -13.37 16.24
N ASN A 85 -33.40 -12.75 17.14
CA ASN A 85 -33.18 -13.27 18.49
C ASN A 85 -34.07 -12.60 19.56
N LYS A 86 -34.69 -11.45 19.27
CA LYS A 86 -35.52 -10.70 20.23
C LYS A 86 -36.60 -11.57 20.87
N GLY A 87 -37.33 -12.37 20.10
CA GLY A 87 -38.41 -13.22 20.62
C GLY A 87 -37.92 -14.21 21.67
N ARG A 88 -36.88 -14.97 21.33
CA ARG A 88 -36.26 -15.96 22.23
C ARG A 88 -35.69 -15.32 23.50
N CYS A 89 -35.06 -14.15 23.38
CA CYS A 89 -34.55 -13.41 24.53
C CYS A 89 -35.69 -12.96 25.46
N VAL A 90 -36.77 -12.42 24.92
CA VAL A 90 -37.92 -11.97 25.73
C VAL A 90 -38.55 -13.15 26.45
N GLU A 91 -38.79 -14.26 25.76
CA GLU A 91 -39.32 -15.49 26.37
C GLU A 91 -38.43 -16.02 27.49
N PHE A 92 -37.11 -16.06 27.27
CA PHE A 92 -36.16 -16.50 28.29
C PHE A 92 -36.18 -15.60 29.52
N VAL A 93 -36.17 -14.28 29.33
CA VAL A 93 -36.21 -13.31 30.44
C VAL A 93 -37.52 -13.42 31.21
N VAL A 94 -38.66 -13.46 30.52
CA VAL A 94 -39.97 -13.61 31.16
C VAL A 94 -40.06 -14.94 31.92
N GLY A 95 -39.62 -16.04 31.30
CA GLY A 95 -39.58 -17.34 31.94
C GLY A 95 -38.74 -17.34 33.21
N LYS A 96 -37.58 -16.67 33.20
CA LYS A 96 -36.72 -16.55 34.38
C LYS A 96 -37.27 -15.64 35.46
N VAL A 97 -37.99 -14.58 35.10
CA VAL A 97 -38.65 -13.70 36.09
C VAL A 97 -39.82 -14.42 36.78
N LEU A 98 -40.52 -15.29 36.05
CA LEU A 98 -41.64 -16.07 36.59
C LEU A 98 -41.19 -17.35 37.34
N ASP A 99 -39.93 -17.78 37.17
CA ASP A 99 -39.31 -18.92 37.84
C ASP A 99 -38.92 -18.55 39.29
N VAL A 100 -39.91 -18.53 40.19
CA VAL A 100 -39.67 -18.31 41.62
C VAL A 100 -39.32 -19.64 42.29
N ALA A 101 -38.07 -19.78 42.72
CA ALA A 101 -37.61 -20.95 43.46
C ALA A 101 -38.27 -21.02 44.85
N THR A 102 -39.30 -21.84 44.99
CA THR A 102 -40.02 -22.10 46.25
C THR A 102 -39.37 -23.17 47.11
N SER A 103 -38.25 -23.76 46.66
CA SER A 103 -37.53 -24.78 47.42
C SER A 103 -36.62 -24.14 48.48
N LEU A 104 -36.69 -24.67 49.70
CA LEU A 104 -35.72 -24.37 50.76
C LEU A 104 -34.30 -24.69 50.29
N ILE A 105 -33.34 -23.81 50.59
CA ILE A 105 -31.94 -24.07 50.31
C ILE A 105 -31.45 -25.26 51.14
N SER A 106 -30.38 -25.92 50.68
CA SER A 106 -29.85 -27.15 51.31
C SER A 106 -29.60 -26.97 52.82
N THR A 107 -29.09 -25.81 53.24
CA THR A 107 -28.86 -25.44 54.64
C THR A 107 -30.15 -25.31 55.45
N GLN A 108 -31.22 -24.76 54.87
CA GLN A 108 -32.53 -24.66 55.53
C GLN A 108 -33.18 -26.04 55.70
N LYS A 109 -33.01 -26.93 54.71
CA LYS A 109 -33.49 -28.33 54.83
C LYS A 109 -32.75 -29.09 55.93
N GLN A 110 -31.44 -28.89 56.04
CA GLN A 110 -30.63 -29.55 57.06
C GLN A 110 -30.99 -29.08 58.47
N ALA A 111 -31.18 -27.76 58.67
CA ALA A 111 -31.60 -27.19 59.97
C ALA A 111 -32.94 -27.76 60.47
N LEU A 112 -33.91 -27.96 59.57
CA LEU A 112 -35.18 -28.60 59.91
C LEU A 112 -35.04 -30.09 60.23
N GLN A 113 -34.14 -30.81 59.56
CA GLN A 113 -33.88 -32.24 59.81
C GLN A 113 -33.16 -32.49 61.14
N THR A 114 -32.31 -31.56 61.57
CA THR A 114 -31.59 -31.65 62.84
C THR A 114 -32.34 -31.04 64.03
N ASN A 115 -33.57 -30.56 63.85
CA ASN A 115 -34.39 -29.91 64.89
C ASN A 115 -33.68 -28.75 65.61
N THR A 116 -32.77 -28.10 64.90
CA THR A 116 -32.09 -26.87 65.32
C THR A 116 -32.74 -25.73 64.55
N VAL A 117 -33.84 -25.21 65.09
CA VAL A 117 -34.36 -23.89 64.69
C VAL A 117 -33.47 -22.82 65.30
#